data_AF-U5TZX9-F1
#
_entry.id   AF-U5TZX9-F1
#
_cell.length_a   1.000
_cell.length_b   1.000
_cell.length_c   1.000
_cell.angle_alpha   90.00
_cell.angle_beta   90.00
_cell.angle_gamma   90.00
#
_symmetry.space_group_name_H-M   'P 1'
#
loop_
_entity.id
_entity.type
_entity.pdbx_description
1 polymer ?
#
loop_
_entity_poly.entity_id
_entity_poly.type
_entity_poly.pdbx_seq_one_letter_code
_entity_poly.pdbx_strand_id
1 'polypeptide(L)'
;EEEVGEKMTAQEKADKVAAAKETEAGAEISALVNYVQPVHFTSFENAEKRSKYYEMSSFDEKQATALLKERPIEFVNYNKHQLSRIYPAGTRFDSSNFMPQVFWNAGCQLVALNYQTLDLAMQLNLGIFEYNHRCGYLLKPEFMRRKDRRFDPFAESTVDGIIAGTVAIHVLSGQFLTDKR
;
A
#
# COMPACT_ATOMS: atom_id res chain seq x y z
N GLU A 1 14.92 4.18 32.40
CA GLU A 1 13.58 4.71 32.68
C GLU A 1 12.63 4.03 31.71
N GLU A 2 11.78 3.15 32.21
CA GLU A 2 10.77 2.44 31.40
C GLU A 2 9.61 3.41 31.12
N GLU A 3 9.36 3.71 29.85
CA GLU A 3 8.13 4.39 29.44
C GLU A 3 6.93 3.47 29.66
N VAL A 4 6.17 3.77 30.72
CA VAL A 4 4.86 3.16 30.99
C VAL A 4 3.88 3.68 29.95
N GLY A 5 3.67 2.90 28.88
CA GLY A 5 2.61 3.15 27.91
C GLY A 5 1.23 3.04 28.57
N GLU A 6 0.53 4.16 28.67
CA GLU A 6 -0.81 4.25 29.25
C GLU A 6 -1.80 3.41 28.41
N LYS A 7 -2.41 2.40 29.03
CA LYS A 7 -3.40 1.53 28.37
C LYS A 7 -4.73 2.26 28.25
N MET A 8 -5.07 2.68 27.03
CA MET A 8 -6.39 3.23 26.69
C MET A 8 -7.54 2.32 27.16
N THR A 9 -8.56 2.93 27.75
CA THR A 9 -9.77 2.27 28.25
C THR A 9 -10.65 1.76 27.10
N ALA A 10 -11.54 0.81 27.40
CA ALA A 10 -12.48 0.25 26.42
C ALA A 10 -13.44 1.31 25.85
N GLN A 11 -13.79 2.33 26.67
CA GLN A 11 -14.64 3.43 26.28
C GLN A 11 -13.94 4.35 25.28
N GLU A 12 -12.67 4.73 25.53
CA GLU A 12 -11.89 5.55 24.59
C GLU A 12 -11.60 4.83 23.26
N LYS A 13 -11.51 3.50 23.28
CA LYS A 13 -11.45 2.69 22.05
C LYS A 13 -12.78 2.76 21.30
N ALA A 14 -13.91 2.62 21.99
CA ALA A 14 -15.23 2.71 21.37
C ALA A 14 -15.51 4.10 20.78
N ASP A 15 -15.11 5.17 21.47
CA ASP A 15 -15.30 6.55 21.02
C ASP A 15 -14.39 6.90 19.83
N LYS A 16 -13.14 6.39 19.79
CA LYS A 16 -12.28 6.50 18.58
C LYS A 16 -12.84 5.72 17.39
N VAL A 17 -13.43 4.54 17.62
CA VAL A 17 -14.08 3.75 16.56
C VAL A 17 -15.33 4.45 16.04
N ALA A 18 -16.10 5.11 16.91
CA ALA A 18 -17.24 5.92 16.53
C ALA A 18 -16.84 7.19 15.74
N ALA A 19 -15.76 7.87 16.14
CA ALA A 19 -15.21 9.02 15.42
C ALA A 19 -14.58 8.66 14.06
N ALA A 20 -14.17 7.39 13.87
CA ALA A 20 -13.65 6.88 12.61
C ALA A 20 -14.76 6.43 11.63
N LYS A 21 -16.03 6.47 12.03
CA LYS A 21 -17.15 6.03 11.19
C LYS A 21 -17.58 7.16 10.27
N GLU A 22 -17.32 7.01 8.98
CA GLU A 22 -17.83 7.94 7.96
C GLU A 22 -19.36 8.03 8.02
N THR A 23 -19.89 9.23 7.86
CA THR A 23 -21.33 9.46 7.75
C THR A 23 -21.89 8.85 6.48
N GLU A 24 -23.16 8.48 6.48
CA GLU A 24 -23.83 7.96 5.29
C GLU A 24 -23.80 9.00 4.16
N ALA A 25 -23.50 8.54 2.94
CA ALA A 25 -23.38 9.43 1.79
C ALA A 25 -24.77 9.93 1.34
N GLY A 26 -24.91 11.24 1.20
CA GLY A 26 -26.08 11.84 0.54
C GLY A 26 -26.22 11.41 -0.91
N ALA A 27 -27.44 11.47 -1.45
CA ALA A 27 -27.75 11.00 -2.80
C ALA A 27 -26.92 11.73 -3.87
N GLU A 28 -26.63 13.01 -3.66
CA GLU A 28 -25.87 13.87 -4.57
C GLU A 28 -24.41 13.43 -4.71
N ILE A 29 -23.77 13.05 -3.59
CA ILE A 29 -22.39 12.55 -3.58
C ILE A 29 -22.34 11.12 -4.11
N SER A 30 -23.30 10.29 -3.73
CA SER A 30 -23.41 8.90 -4.19
C SER A 30 -23.53 8.81 -5.71
N ALA A 31 -24.26 9.74 -6.34
CA ALA A 31 -24.40 9.82 -7.80
C ALA A 31 -23.09 10.08 -8.57
N LEU A 32 -22.04 10.56 -7.89
CA LEU A 32 -20.73 10.80 -8.51
C LEU A 32 -19.82 9.57 -8.51
N VAL A 33 -20.16 8.52 -7.76
CA VAL A 33 -19.33 7.33 -7.58
C VAL A 33 -19.62 6.30 -8.67
N ASN A 34 -18.56 5.79 -9.32
CA ASN A 34 -18.66 4.76 -10.36
C ASN A 34 -17.61 3.64 -10.19
N TYR A 35 -16.43 3.77 -10.80
CA TYR A 35 -15.39 2.74 -10.87
C TYR A 35 -14.55 2.60 -9.59
N VAL A 36 -14.72 3.52 -8.64
CA VAL A 36 -13.98 3.56 -7.37
C VAL A 36 -15.01 3.63 -6.24
N GLN A 37 -15.78 2.56 -6.07
CA GLN A 37 -16.78 2.47 -5.02
C GLN A 37 -16.15 1.90 -3.73
N PRO A 38 -15.94 2.70 -2.68
CA PRO A 38 -15.38 2.21 -1.43
C PRO A 38 -16.38 1.27 -0.75
N VAL A 39 -15.92 0.09 -0.35
CA VAL A 39 -16.70 -0.87 0.43
C VAL A 39 -15.89 -1.38 1.61
N HIS A 40 -16.58 -1.73 2.71
CA HIS A 40 -15.95 -2.38 3.84
C HIS A 40 -15.38 -3.75 3.41
N PHE A 41 -14.08 -3.93 3.59
CA PHE A 41 -13.43 -5.20 3.31
C PHE A 41 -13.83 -6.24 4.34
N THR A 42 -14.20 -7.43 3.88
CA THR A 42 -14.65 -8.54 4.74
C THR A 42 -13.69 -9.72 4.64
N SER A 43 -13.49 -10.24 3.43
CA SER A 43 -12.46 -11.23 3.14
C SER A 43 -12.13 -11.25 1.64
N PHE A 44 -10.99 -11.85 1.28
CA PHE A 44 -10.61 -12.01 -0.12
C PHE A 44 -11.58 -12.93 -0.88
N GLU A 45 -12.08 -13.98 -0.24
CA GLU A 45 -13.04 -14.93 -0.82
C GLU A 45 -14.38 -14.26 -1.12
N ASN A 46 -14.86 -13.38 -0.23
CA ASN A 46 -16.09 -12.65 -0.47
C ASN A 46 -15.92 -11.65 -1.63
N ALA A 47 -14.79 -10.96 -1.68
CA ALA A 47 -14.49 -10.03 -2.77
C ALA A 47 -14.44 -10.77 -4.13
N GLU A 48 -13.75 -11.90 -4.19
CA GLU A 48 -13.67 -12.76 -5.38
C GLU A 48 -15.06 -13.29 -5.79
N LYS A 49 -15.84 -13.80 -4.84
CA LYS A 49 -17.20 -14.32 -5.09
C LYS A 49 -18.13 -13.23 -5.63
N ARG A 50 -18.02 -12.00 -5.15
CA ARG A 50 -18.85 -10.88 -5.61
C ARG A 50 -18.44 -10.41 -7.01
N SER A 51 -17.16 -10.55 -7.38
CA SER A 51 -16.63 -10.25 -8.71
C SER A 51 -16.97 -8.84 -9.23
N LYS A 52 -17.02 -7.86 -8.32
CA LYS A 52 -17.33 -6.46 -8.64
C LYS A 52 -16.04 -5.64 -8.73
N TYR A 53 -15.50 -5.51 -9.94
CA TYR A 53 -14.21 -4.85 -10.18
C TYR A 53 -14.18 -3.34 -9.90
N TYR A 54 -15.34 -2.70 -9.85
CA TYR A 54 -15.49 -1.29 -9.48
C TYR A 54 -15.50 -1.05 -7.96
N GLU A 55 -15.60 -2.12 -7.16
CA GLU A 55 -15.49 -2.01 -5.71
C GLU A 55 -14.03 -2.02 -5.29
N MET A 56 -13.69 -1.17 -4.33
CA MET A 56 -12.35 -1.02 -3.80
C MET A 56 -12.38 -0.95 -2.27
N SER A 57 -11.25 -1.26 -1.65
CA SER A 57 -11.13 -1.20 -0.19
C SER A 57 -9.92 -0.36 0.22
N SER A 58 -10.11 0.43 1.28
CA SER A 58 -9.05 1.19 1.93
C SER A 58 -8.63 0.50 3.22
N PHE A 59 -7.33 0.44 3.47
CA PHE A 59 -6.72 -0.22 4.62
C PHE A 59 -5.70 0.74 5.26
N ASP A 60 -5.69 0.82 6.59
CA ASP A 60 -4.51 1.39 7.24
C ASP A 60 -3.31 0.44 7.10
N GLU A 61 -2.09 0.97 7.29
CA GLU A 61 -0.87 0.18 7.12
C GLU A 61 -0.82 -1.06 8.03
N LYS A 62 -1.46 -1.03 9.21
CA LYS A 62 -1.43 -2.15 10.18
C LYS A 62 -2.32 -3.28 9.70
N GLN A 63 -3.54 -2.97 9.28
CA GLN A 63 -4.46 -3.92 8.68
C GLN A 63 -3.89 -4.51 7.39
N ALA A 64 -3.34 -3.67 6.51
CA ALA A 64 -2.71 -4.12 5.27
C ALA A 64 -1.50 -5.03 5.53
N THR A 65 -0.68 -4.70 6.55
CA THR A 65 0.46 -5.54 6.96
C THR A 65 0.00 -6.90 7.49
N ALA A 66 -1.08 -6.94 8.28
CA ALA A 66 -1.64 -8.20 8.77
C ALA A 66 -2.13 -9.08 7.61
N LEU A 67 -2.93 -8.50 6.69
CA LEU A 67 -3.41 -9.20 5.49
C LEU A 67 -2.26 -9.72 4.62
N LEU A 68 -1.21 -8.91 4.44
CA LEU A 68 -0.03 -9.31 3.67
C LEU A 68 0.72 -10.46 4.33
N LYS A 69 0.86 -10.47 5.67
CA LYS A 69 1.54 -11.55 6.39
C LYS A 69 0.74 -12.85 6.39
N GLU A 70 -0.58 -12.77 6.56
CA GLU A 70 -1.44 -13.94 6.71
C GLU A 70 -1.86 -14.55 5.38
N ARG A 71 -2.17 -13.71 4.38
CA ARG A 71 -2.76 -14.10 3.10
C ARG A 71 -2.11 -13.36 1.91
N PRO A 72 -0.77 -13.44 1.74
CA PRO A 72 -0.02 -12.65 0.77
C PRO A 72 -0.48 -12.88 -0.68
N ILE A 73 -0.71 -14.14 -1.04
CA ILE A 73 -1.02 -14.54 -2.41
C ILE A 73 -2.43 -14.10 -2.80
N GLU A 74 -3.36 -14.21 -1.87
CA GLU A 74 -4.73 -13.75 -2.04
C GLU A 74 -4.79 -12.23 -2.18
N PHE A 75 -3.93 -11.49 -1.45
CA PHE A 75 -3.84 -10.05 -1.60
C PHE A 75 -3.33 -9.66 -3.01
N VAL A 76 -2.30 -10.35 -3.51
CA VAL A 76 -1.83 -10.16 -4.90
C VAL A 76 -2.95 -10.46 -5.90
N ASN A 77 -3.71 -11.54 -5.69
CA ASN A 77 -4.81 -11.92 -6.58
C ASN A 77 -5.98 -10.93 -6.54
N TYR A 78 -6.36 -10.43 -5.36
CA TYR A 78 -7.35 -9.35 -5.21
C TYR A 78 -6.95 -8.13 -6.04
N ASN A 79 -5.67 -7.75 -5.98
CA ASN A 79 -5.14 -6.59 -6.69
C ASN A 79 -5.00 -6.76 -8.21
N LYS A 80 -5.30 -7.94 -8.77
CA LYS A 80 -5.46 -8.10 -10.23
C LYS A 80 -6.78 -7.58 -10.76
N HIS A 81 -7.76 -7.45 -9.86
CA HIS A 81 -9.18 -7.26 -10.21
C HIS A 81 -9.80 -6.04 -9.57
N GLN A 82 -9.33 -5.66 -8.38
CA GLN A 82 -9.85 -4.55 -7.61
C GLN A 82 -8.71 -3.62 -7.17
N LEU A 83 -9.08 -2.41 -6.78
CA LEU A 83 -8.13 -1.43 -6.22
C LEU A 83 -8.04 -1.59 -4.71
N SER A 84 -6.81 -1.55 -4.18
CA SER A 84 -6.56 -1.34 -2.76
C SER A 84 -5.89 0.01 -2.54
N ARG A 85 -6.37 0.72 -1.51
CA ARG A 85 -5.74 1.94 -1.01
C ARG A 85 -5.14 1.68 0.35
N ILE A 86 -3.85 1.98 0.51
CA ILE A 86 -3.15 1.89 1.79
C ILE A 86 -2.86 3.30 2.27
N TYR A 87 -3.04 3.57 3.57
CA TYR A 87 -2.72 4.86 4.16
C TYR A 87 -2.01 4.71 5.52
N PRO A 88 -1.22 5.73 5.96
CA PRO A 88 -0.47 5.65 7.20
C PRO A 88 -1.38 5.49 8.41
N ALA A 89 -0.96 4.73 9.43
CA ALA A 89 -1.76 4.59 10.64
C ALA A 89 -1.82 5.92 11.39
N GLY A 90 -2.97 6.19 12.04
CA GLY A 90 -3.17 7.39 12.85
C GLY A 90 -2.21 7.56 14.04
N THR A 91 -1.38 6.55 14.35
CA THR A 91 -0.30 6.67 15.35
C THR A 91 0.92 7.46 14.86
N ARG A 92 1.01 7.77 13.55
CA ARG A 92 2.09 8.57 12.95
C ARG A 92 1.78 10.06 13.02
N PHE A 93 1.74 10.59 14.24
CA PHE A 93 1.40 12.00 14.49
C PHE A 93 2.42 12.98 13.90
N ASP A 94 3.65 12.52 13.68
CA ASP A 94 4.74 13.26 13.04
C ASP A 94 4.66 13.29 11.51
N SER A 95 3.61 12.71 10.91
CA SER A 95 3.49 12.53 9.46
C SER A 95 4.61 11.69 8.84
N SER A 96 5.27 10.81 9.60
CA SER A 96 6.21 9.84 9.02
C SER A 96 5.52 8.92 8.01
N ASN A 97 6.28 8.36 7.08
CA ASN A 97 5.80 7.39 6.10
C ASN A 97 6.22 5.96 6.45
N PHE A 98 5.45 4.99 5.96
CA PHE A 98 5.84 3.59 5.89
C PHE A 98 6.54 3.31 4.56
N MET A 99 7.27 2.21 4.47
CA MET A 99 7.93 1.81 3.23
C MET A 99 6.91 1.32 2.18
N PRO A 100 6.72 2.02 1.05
CA PRO A 100 5.67 1.69 0.09
C PRO A 100 5.92 0.39 -0.69
N GLN A 101 7.20 0.01 -0.86
CA GLN A 101 7.61 -1.21 -1.56
C GLN A 101 6.93 -2.46 -1.01
N VAL A 102 6.70 -2.53 0.31
CA VAL A 102 6.04 -3.66 0.97
C VAL A 102 4.65 -3.91 0.38
N PHE A 103 3.88 -2.85 0.10
CA PHE A 103 2.53 -2.96 -0.46
C PHE A 103 2.52 -3.01 -1.98
N TRP A 104 3.49 -2.41 -2.66
CA TRP A 104 3.68 -2.62 -4.09
C TRP A 104 4.01 -4.08 -4.42
N ASN A 105 4.76 -4.77 -3.57
CA ASN A 105 5.01 -6.22 -3.69
C ASN A 105 3.73 -7.06 -3.61
N ALA A 106 2.71 -6.57 -2.88
CA ALA A 106 1.37 -7.15 -2.84
C ALA A 106 0.46 -6.70 -4.00
N GLY A 107 0.96 -5.82 -4.87
CA GLY A 107 0.24 -5.30 -6.03
C GLY A 107 -0.72 -4.16 -5.73
N CYS A 108 -0.70 -3.60 -4.51
CA CYS A 108 -1.53 -2.47 -4.12
C CYS A 108 -1.23 -1.24 -4.99
N GLN A 109 -2.27 -0.57 -5.47
CA GLN A 109 -2.15 0.48 -6.48
C GLN A 109 -2.11 1.88 -5.86
N LEU A 110 -2.93 2.12 -4.84
CA LEU A 110 -3.09 3.44 -4.21
C LEU A 110 -2.38 3.47 -2.85
N VAL A 111 -1.04 3.39 -2.86
CA VAL A 111 -0.22 3.40 -1.64
C VAL A 111 0.05 4.86 -1.25
N ALA A 112 -0.85 5.43 -0.43
CA ALA A 112 -0.82 6.84 -0.07
C ALA A 112 0.24 7.14 0.99
N LEU A 113 1.01 8.20 0.75
CA LEU A 113 2.07 8.71 1.62
C LEU A 113 1.85 10.18 1.95
N ASN A 114 2.45 10.66 3.03
CA ASN A 114 2.49 12.04 3.49
C ASN A 114 3.54 12.84 2.69
N TYR A 115 3.11 13.54 1.65
CA TYR A 115 3.99 14.32 0.75
C TYR A 115 4.73 15.47 1.44
N GLN A 116 4.22 15.96 2.57
CA GLN A 116 4.87 16.98 3.39
C GLN A 116 6.16 16.51 4.08
N THR A 117 6.38 15.18 4.16
CA THR A 117 7.53 14.57 4.82
C THR A 117 8.44 13.90 3.80
N LEU A 118 9.61 14.50 3.52
CA LEU A 118 10.58 13.99 2.54
C LEU A 118 11.52 12.92 3.14
N ASP A 119 10.96 11.92 3.79
CA ASP A 119 11.71 10.78 4.34
C ASP A 119 12.09 9.76 3.25
N LEU A 120 12.77 8.67 3.64
CA LEU A 120 13.25 7.63 2.71
C LEU A 120 12.12 7.06 1.84
N ALA A 121 10.93 6.85 2.41
CA ALA A 121 9.78 6.33 1.70
C ALA A 121 9.28 7.31 0.63
N MET A 122 9.21 8.60 0.95
CA MET A 122 8.85 9.63 -0.01
C MET A 122 9.92 9.81 -1.10
N GLN A 123 11.21 9.77 -0.75
CA GLN A 123 12.31 9.83 -1.72
C GLN A 123 12.24 8.67 -2.71
N LEU A 124 11.97 7.45 -2.24
CA LEU A 124 11.72 6.29 -3.09
C LEU A 124 10.51 6.49 -4.01
N ASN A 125 9.40 6.99 -3.47
CA ASN A 125 8.17 7.26 -4.23
C ASN A 125 8.41 8.28 -5.35
N LEU A 126 9.05 9.42 -5.04
CA LEU A 126 9.36 10.43 -6.04
C LEU A 126 10.33 9.90 -7.10
N GLY A 127 11.36 9.15 -6.70
CA GLY A 127 12.35 8.57 -7.62
C GLY A 127 11.75 7.53 -8.57
N ILE A 128 10.84 6.66 -8.10
CA ILE A 128 10.25 5.62 -8.96
C ILE A 128 9.18 6.19 -9.91
N PHE A 129 8.37 7.14 -9.46
CA PHE A 129 7.34 7.77 -10.29
C PHE A 129 7.87 8.88 -11.22
N GLU A 130 9.19 9.15 -11.19
CA GLU A 130 9.84 9.93 -12.24
C GLU A 130 9.80 9.21 -13.59
N TYR A 131 9.88 7.89 -13.56
CA TYR A 131 9.78 7.03 -14.74
C TYR A 131 8.38 7.09 -15.36
N ASN A 132 8.27 6.61 -16.60
CA ASN A 132 7.03 6.68 -17.40
C ASN A 132 6.51 8.11 -17.54
N HIS A 133 7.42 9.05 -17.84
CA HIS A 133 7.13 10.45 -18.13
C HIS A 133 6.40 11.20 -17.00
N ARG A 134 6.65 10.84 -15.73
CA ARG A 134 6.02 11.50 -14.57
C ARG A 134 4.48 11.52 -14.62
N CYS A 135 3.87 10.55 -15.30
CA CYS A 135 2.40 10.52 -15.46
C CYS A 135 1.68 10.05 -14.19
N GLY A 136 2.40 9.59 -13.17
CA GLY A 136 1.83 9.04 -11.92
C GLY A 136 1.39 7.58 -12.00
N TYR A 137 1.65 6.89 -13.13
CA TYR A 137 1.30 5.49 -13.33
C TYR A 137 2.51 4.66 -13.75
N LEU A 138 2.64 3.47 -13.18
CA LEU A 138 3.63 2.46 -13.59
C LEU A 138 2.90 1.12 -13.80
N LEU A 139 3.20 0.46 -14.92
CA LEU A 139 2.60 -0.84 -15.22
C LEU A 139 3.18 -1.91 -14.29
N LYS A 140 2.33 -2.60 -13.55
CA LYS A 140 2.74 -3.74 -12.71
C LYS A 140 3.41 -4.84 -13.57
N PRO A 141 4.39 -5.59 -13.03
CA PRO A 141 4.97 -6.74 -13.73
C PRO A 141 3.91 -7.75 -14.20
N GLU A 142 4.20 -8.47 -15.29
CA GLU A 142 3.23 -9.38 -15.93
C GLU A 142 2.66 -10.44 -14.97
N PHE A 143 3.51 -11.04 -14.15
CA PHE A 143 3.11 -12.07 -13.18
C PHE A 143 2.15 -11.55 -12.09
N MET A 144 2.11 -10.24 -11.84
CA MET A 144 1.16 -9.59 -10.93
C MET A 144 -0.15 -9.17 -11.62
N ARG A 145 -0.28 -9.38 -12.93
CA ARG A 145 -1.46 -9.03 -13.73
C ARG A 145 -2.18 -10.24 -14.30
N ARG A 146 -1.45 -11.30 -14.63
CA ARG A 146 -1.99 -12.52 -15.23
C ARG A 146 -2.87 -13.31 -14.26
N LYS A 147 -4.06 -13.72 -14.72
CA LYS A 147 -5.03 -14.49 -13.92
C LYS A 147 -4.54 -15.91 -13.64
N ASP A 148 -3.80 -16.50 -14.58
CA ASP A 148 -3.30 -17.87 -14.54
C ASP A 148 -1.97 -18.04 -13.79
N ARG A 149 -1.40 -16.96 -13.24
CA ARG A 149 -0.15 -16.98 -12.48
C ARG A 149 -0.39 -16.72 -11.01
N ARG A 150 0.15 -17.58 -10.15
CA ARG A 150 0.19 -17.38 -8.70
C ARG A 150 1.55 -16.80 -8.32
N PHE A 151 1.57 -15.74 -7.52
CA PHE A 151 2.80 -15.09 -7.08
C PHE A 151 2.77 -14.93 -5.57
N ASP A 152 3.82 -15.40 -4.91
CA ASP A 152 4.06 -15.17 -3.50
C ASP A 152 5.16 -14.10 -3.34
N PRO A 153 4.84 -12.91 -2.80
CA PRO A 153 5.83 -11.85 -2.58
C PRO A 153 6.92 -12.22 -1.57
N PHE A 154 6.77 -13.32 -0.81
CA PHE A 154 7.75 -13.81 0.15
C PHE A 154 8.54 -15.02 -0.35
N ALA A 155 8.40 -15.41 -1.63
CA ALA A 155 9.18 -16.51 -2.19
C ALA A 155 10.70 -16.20 -2.17
N GLU A 156 11.46 -17.03 -1.45
CA GLU A 156 12.93 -16.93 -1.39
C GLU A 156 13.64 -17.62 -2.57
N SER A 157 12.90 -18.44 -3.32
CA SER A 157 13.40 -19.11 -4.53
C SER A 157 12.97 -18.38 -5.79
N THR A 158 13.69 -18.63 -6.89
CA THR A 158 13.33 -18.06 -8.20
C THR A 158 11.92 -18.48 -8.60
N VAL A 159 11.08 -17.51 -8.94
CA VAL A 159 9.72 -17.76 -9.43
C VAL A 159 9.79 -18.22 -10.88
N ASP A 160 9.06 -19.28 -11.20
CA ASP A 160 8.98 -19.82 -12.57
C ASP A 160 8.55 -18.74 -13.58
N GLY A 161 9.30 -18.63 -14.68
CA GLY A 161 9.10 -17.61 -15.71
C GLY A 161 9.67 -16.22 -15.37
N ILE A 162 10.29 -16.02 -14.21
CA ILE A 162 11.02 -14.78 -13.87
C ILE A 162 12.52 -15.04 -13.95
N ILE A 163 13.23 -14.22 -14.74
CA ILE A 163 14.69 -14.28 -14.83
C ILE A 163 15.27 -13.51 -13.64
N ALA A 164 15.94 -14.23 -12.73
CA ALA A 164 16.68 -13.60 -11.64
C ALA A 164 17.94 -12.90 -12.17
N GLY A 165 18.29 -11.76 -11.56
CA GLY A 165 19.47 -10.97 -11.94
C GLY A 165 20.46 -10.84 -10.79
N THR A 166 21.72 -10.59 -11.13
CA THR A 166 22.77 -10.20 -10.17
C THR A 166 23.13 -8.74 -10.41
N VAL A 167 23.19 -7.95 -9.34
CA VAL A 167 23.60 -6.55 -9.37
C VAL A 167 24.87 -6.40 -8.54
N ALA A 168 25.91 -5.80 -9.12
CA ALA A 168 27.15 -5.46 -8.43
C ALA A 168 27.36 -3.95 -8.53
N ILE A 169 27.55 -3.28 -7.39
CA ILE A 169 27.75 -1.83 -7.30
C ILE A 169 29.14 -1.59 -6.71
N HIS A 170 30.01 -0.91 -7.45
CA HIS A 170 31.32 -0.50 -6.98
C HIS A 170 31.41 1.02 -7.00
N VAL A 171 31.43 1.64 -5.81
CA VAL A 171 31.51 3.09 -5.67
C VAL A 171 32.98 3.51 -5.79
N LEU A 172 33.32 4.14 -6.91
CA LEU A 172 34.71 4.53 -7.20
C LEU A 172 35.11 5.85 -6.51
N SER A 173 34.26 6.87 -6.61
CA SER A 173 34.53 8.21 -6.08
C SER A 173 33.25 9.04 -6.07
N GLY A 174 33.29 10.21 -5.42
CA GLY A 174 32.27 11.25 -5.50
C GLY A 174 32.92 12.62 -5.65
N GLN A 175 32.31 13.50 -6.45
CA GLN A 175 32.82 14.84 -6.74
C GLN A 175 31.76 15.89 -6.39
N PHE A 176 32.19 17.07 -5.92
CA PHE A 176 31.31 18.21 -5.61
C PHE A 176 30.18 17.89 -4.60
N LEU A 177 30.44 17.03 -3.62
CA LEU A 177 29.41 16.56 -2.66
C LEU A 177 28.99 17.63 -1.64
N THR A 178 29.86 18.60 -1.37
CA THR A 178 29.59 19.72 -0.46
C THR A 178 30.29 20.95 -1.01
N ASP A 179 29.76 22.12 -0.67
CA ASP A 179 30.47 23.38 -0.84
C ASP A 179 31.82 23.33 -0.12
N LYS A 180 32.82 24.04 -0.66
CA LYS A 180 34.06 24.31 0.07
C LYS A 180 33.71 25.17 1.28
N ARG A 181 33.75 24.57 2.48
CA ARG A 181 33.81 25.33 3.74
C ARG A 181 35.16 26.02 3.88
#